data_AF-A0A7W0RGY1-F1
#
_entry.id   AF-A0A7W0RGY1-F1
#
_cell.length_a   1.000
_cell.length_b   1.000
_cell.length_c   1.000
_cell.angle_alpha   90.00
_cell.angle_beta   90.00
_cell.angle_gamma   90.00
#
_symmetry.space_group_name_H-M   'P 1'
#
loop_
_entity.id
_entity.type
_entity.pdbx_description
1 polymer ?
#
loop_
_entity_poly.entity_id
_entity_poly.type
_entity_poly.pdbx_seq_one_letter_code
_entity_poly.pdbx_strand_id
1 'polypeptide(L)'
;ALVLAVTDPANPYGAALPWPKRDDTGRRPSRVPGAYVVTLDAEPVLYIERSGKGLLALRAPFEPAGQPAGWLRDALEAVAESVRRGRIKRLALERFDGEPVVGSAFEALLVEVGFRQGPRKLTLSA
;
A
#
# COMPACT_ATOMS: atom_id res chain seq x y z
N ALA A 1 8.40 9.40 -3.76
CA ALA A 1 7.96 8.24 -2.96
C ALA A 1 9.10 7.24 -2.79
N LEU A 2 9.24 6.61 -1.62
CA LEU A 2 10.21 5.54 -1.37
C LEU A 2 9.49 4.30 -0.84
N VAL A 3 9.92 3.11 -1.26
CA VAL A 3 9.41 1.83 -0.75
C VAL A 3 10.52 1.12 0.02
N LEU A 4 10.26 0.78 1.27
CA LEU A 4 11.18 0.06 2.13
C LEU A 4 10.55 -1.24 2.61
N ALA A 5 11.37 -2.26 2.85
CA ALA A 5 10.94 -3.36 3.70
C ALA A 5 10.63 -2.78 5.09
N VAL A 6 9.56 -3.25 5.72
CA VAL A 6 9.15 -2.73 7.04
C VAL A 6 10.22 -3.00 8.11
N THR A 7 11.04 -4.04 7.93
CA THR A 7 12.16 -4.37 8.81
C THR A 7 13.47 -3.67 8.45
N ASP A 8 13.48 -2.81 7.43
CA ASP A 8 14.67 -2.06 7.04
C ASP A 8 15.15 -1.17 8.20
N PRO A 9 16.46 -1.07 8.47
CA PRO A 9 17.00 -0.19 9.51
C PRO A 9 16.64 1.29 9.31
N ALA A 10 16.42 1.73 8.07
CA ALA A 10 16.00 3.10 7.77
C ALA A 10 14.51 3.37 8.08
N ASN A 11 13.71 2.34 8.39
CA ASN A 11 12.32 2.50 8.83
C ASN A 11 12.23 2.53 10.37
N PRO A 12 12.00 3.70 11.00
CA PRO A 12 11.87 3.82 12.46
C PRO A 12 10.50 3.35 12.99
N TYR A 13 9.49 3.23 12.11
CA TYR A 13 8.12 2.95 12.49
C TYR A 13 7.90 1.48 12.86
N GLY A 14 7.14 1.26 13.94
CA GLY A 14 6.96 -0.06 14.54
C GLY A 14 8.18 -0.57 15.31
N ALA A 15 9.18 0.29 15.53
CA ALA A 15 10.32 0.06 16.39
C ALA A 15 10.46 1.20 17.41
N ALA A 16 11.05 2.32 16.99
CA ALA A 16 11.25 3.49 17.85
C ALA A 16 10.07 4.47 17.77
N LEU A 17 9.39 4.54 16.61
CA LEU A 17 8.23 5.40 16.41
C LEU A 17 6.94 4.58 16.29
N PRO A 18 5.81 5.07 16.82
CA PRO A 18 4.51 4.47 16.57
C PRO A 18 4.10 4.71 15.12
N TRP A 19 3.39 3.75 14.52
CA TRP A 19 2.75 3.94 13.21
C TRP A 19 1.74 5.10 13.27
N PRO A 20 1.57 5.88 12.17
CA PRO A 20 0.47 6.83 12.08
C PRO A 20 -0.86 6.13 12.32
N LYS A 21 -1.78 6.86 12.96
CA LYS A 21 -3.10 6.35 13.31
C LYS A 21 -4.14 7.02 12.42
N ARG A 22 -5.12 6.25 12.00
CA ARG A 22 -6.37 6.77 11.47
C ARG A 22 -7.50 6.27 12.36
N ASP A 23 -8.46 7.15 12.64
CA ASP A 23 -9.56 6.84 13.56
C ASP A 23 -10.69 6.06 12.87
N ASP A 24 -10.72 6.06 11.54
CA ASP A 24 -11.72 5.38 10.70
C ASP A 24 -11.42 3.88 10.49
N THR A 25 -10.28 3.38 10.97
CA THR A 25 -9.91 1.96 10.86
C THR A 25 -9.19 1.44 12.11
N GLY A 26 -9.61 0.26 12.58
CA GLY A 26 -8.94 -0.45 13.68
C GLY A 26 -7.66 -1.19 13.24
N ARG A 27 -7.35 -1.21 11.94
CA ARG A 27 -6.20 -1.94 11.40
C ARG A 27 -4.91 -1.17 11.64
N ARG A 28 -3.86 -1.89 12.04
CA ARG A 28 -2.55 -1.30 12.29
C ARG A 28 -1.46 -2.10 11.57
N PRO A 29 -0.45 -1.43 11.01
CA PRO A 29 0.75 -2.11 10.53
C PRO A 29 1.46 -2.88 11.64
N SER A 30 2.15 -3.94 11.26
CA SER A 30 3.05 -4.68 12.15
C SER A 30 4.47 -4.63 11.59
N ARG A 31 5.47 -4.53 12.47
CA ARG A 31 6.88 -4.60 12.03
C ARG A 31 7.30 -6.04 11.79
N VAL A 32 7.06 -6.54 10.58
CA VAL A 32 7.29 -7.96 10.23
C VAL A 32 8.03 -8.13 8.90
N PRO A 33 8.90 -9.15 8.77
CA PRO A 33 9.55 -9.47 7.50
C PRO A 33 8.53 -9.73 6.38
N GLY A 34 8.87 -9.31 5.17
CA GLY A 34 8.06 -9.48 3.97
C GLY A 34 6.94 -8.44 3.79
N ALA A 35 6.70 -7.59 4.79
CA ALA A 35 5.85 -6.40 4.63
C ALA A 35 6.67 -5.21 4.10
N TYR A 36 6.00 -4.27 3.47
CA TYR A 36 6.63 -3.05 2.91
C TYR A 36 5.87 -1.81 3.35
N VAL A 37 6.58 -0.69 3.41
CA VAL A 37 6.01 0.63 3.69
C VAL A 37 6.43 1.58 2.59
N VAL A 38 5.50 2.41 2.16
CA VAL A 38 5.72 3.51 1.23
C VAL A 38 5.76 4.80 2.03
N THR A 39 6.76 5.62 1.78
CA THR A 39 6.85 6.97 2.33
C THR A 39 6.74 8.03 1.24
N LEU A 40 6.02 9.12 1.53
CA LEU A 40 6.10 10.40 0.82
C LEU A 40 6.64 11.43 1.80
N ASP A 41 7.60 12.25 1.39
CA ASP A 41 8.18 13.31 2.23
C ASP A 41 8.63 12.84 3.61
N ALA A 42 9.25 11.65 3.65
CA ALA A 42 9.70 10.94 4.85
C ALA A 42 8.59 10.46 5.82
N GLU A 43 7.31 10.63 5.47
CA GLU A 43 6.18 10.12 6.25
C GLU A 43 5.62 8.83 5.63
N PRO A 44 5.27 7.80 6.43
CA PRO A 44 4.71 6.56 5.92
C PRO A 44 3.23 6.75 5.59
N VAL A 45 2.85 6.38 4.36
CA VAL A 45 1.53 6.68 3.80
C VAL A 45 0.75 5.44 3.39
N LEU A 46 1.44 4.36 3.06
CA LEU A 46 0.85 3.10 2.62
C LEU A 46 1.67 1.94 3.15
N TYR A 47 1.02 0.96 3.72
CA TYR A 47 1.62 -0.29 4.18
C TYR A 47 1.11 -1.43 3.31
N ILE A 48 2.01 -2.31 2.91
CA ILE A 48 1.72 -3.54 2.17
C ILE A 48 1.90 -4.69 3.15
N GLU A 49 0.83 -5.46 3.36
CA GLU A 49 0.87 -6.62 4.22
C GLU A 49 1.88 -7.66 3.72
N ARG A 50 2.48 -8.41 4.65
CA ARG A 50 3.44 -9.49 4.32
C ARG A 50 2.90 -10.53 3.32
N SER A 51 1.58 -10.68 3.27
CA SER A 51 0.89 -11.60 2.37
C SER A 51 0.95 -11.15 0.91
N GLY A 52 1.25 -9.88 0.65
CA GLY A 52 1.11 -9.24 -0.66
C GLY A 52 -0.34 -9.11 -1.13
N LYS A 53 -1.32 -9.30 -0.24
CA LYS A 53 -2.75 -9.30 -0.53
C LYS A 53 -3.51 -8.09 0.00
N GLY A 54 -2.99 -7.43 1.02
CA GLY A 54 -3.63 -6.29 1.65
C GLY A 54 -2.79 -5.03 1.54
N LEU A 55 -3.47 -3.92 1.26
CA LEU A 55 -2.96 -2.57 1.46
C LEU A 55 -3.63 -1.95 2.66
N LEU A 56 -2.87 -1.18 3.46
CA LEU A 56 -3.38 -0.35 4.54
C LEU A 56 -2.91 1.09 4.30
N ALA A 57 -3.82 2.04 4.16
CA ALA A 57 -3.46 3.45 4.09
C ALA A 57 -3.23 4.01 5.49
N LEU A 58 -2.17 4.81 5.64
CA LEU A 58 -1.74 5.40 6.93
C LEU A 58 -2.14 6.87 7.09
N ARG A 59 -2.82 7.40 6.08
CA ARG A 59 -3.54 8.70 6.07
C ARG A 59 -4.86 8.54 5.32
N ALA A 60 -5.69 9.57 5.33
CA ALA A 60 -7.00 9.54 4.65
C ALA A 60 -6.85 9.16 3.16
N PRO A 61 -7.44 8.04 2.69
CA PRO A 61 -7.30 7.54 1.33
C PRO A 61 -8.35 8.12 0.39
N PHE A 62 -9.26 8.96 0.90
CA PHE A 62 -10.29 9.64 0.13
C PHE A 62 -10.18 11.14 0.34
N GLU A 63 -10.40 11.89 -0.74
CA GLU A 63 -10.73 13.31 -0.68
C GLU A 63 -12.14 13.50 -0.08
N PRO A 64 -12.50 14.71 0.39
CA PRO A 64 -13.85 14.99 0.91
C PRO A 64 -14.99 14.64 -0.06
N ALA A 65 -14.72 14.67 -1.37
CA ALA A 65 -15.67 14.30 -2.42
C ALA A 65 -15.82 12.77 -2.64
N GLY A 66 -15.14 11.93 -1.85
CA GLY A 66 -15.21 10.47 -1.93
C GLY A 66 -14.32 9.82 -2.99
N GLN A 67 -13.51 10.61 -3.70
CA GLN A 67 -12.55 10.11 -4.69
C GLN A 67 -11.25 9.67 -4.02
N PRO A 68 -10.50 8.70 -4.60
CA PRO A 68 -9.18 8.34 -4.10
C PRO A 68 -8.29 9.57 -3.97
N ALA A 69 -7.65 9.70 -2.82
CA ALA A 69 -6.81 10.85 -2.51
C ALA A 69 -5.63 10.95 -3.49
N GLY A 70 -5.28 12.16 -3.91
CA GLY A 70 -4.33 12.38 -5.02
C GLY A 70 -2.96 11.73 -4.78
N TRP A 71 -2.57 11.66 -3.51
CA TRP A 71 -1.32 11.06 -3.08
C TRP A 71 -1.19 9.55 -3.32
N LEU A 72 -2.31 8.84 -3.48
CA LEU A 72 -2.33 7.39 -3.67
C LEU A 72 -1.64 7.01 -4.97
N ARG A 73 -1.76 7.83 -6.01
CA ARG A 73 -1.10 7.58 -7.30
C ARG A 73 0.41 7.46 -7.11
N ASP A 74 1.04 8.46 -6.52
CA ASP A 74 2.49 8.47 -6.29
C ASP A 74 2.96 7.29 -5.45
N ALA A 75 2.17 6.92 -4.44
CA ALA A 75 2.48 5.78 -3.58
C ALA A 75 2.39 4.45 -4.36
N LEU A 76 1.31 4.24 -5.11
CA LEU A 76 1.06 3.02 -5.87
C LEU A 76 2.00 2.86 -7.07
N GLU A 77 2.38 3.95 -7.74
CA GLU A 77 3.39 3.94 -8.80
C GLU A 77 4.75 3.49 -8.26
N ALA A 78 5.15 3.96 -7.07
CA ALA A 78 6.40 3.53 -6.44
C ALA A 78 6.37 2.05 -6.03
N VAL A 79 5.21 1.54 -5.62
CA VAL A 79 5.00 0.11 -5.38
C VAL A 79 5.13 -0.67 -6.69
N ALA A 80 4.46 -0.23 -7.74
CA ALA A 80 4.51 -0.87 -9.05
C ALA A 80 5.94 -0.91 -9.59
N GLU A 81 6.69 0.19 -9.45
CA GLU A 81 8.10 0.25 -9.82
C GLU A 81 8.97 -0.70 -8.99
N SER A 82 8.70 -0.83 -7.69
CA SER A 82 9.41 -1.79 -6.83
C SER A 82 9.14 -3.24 -7.24
N VAL A 83 7.93 -3.54 -7.75
CA VAL A 83 7.62 -4.84 -8.32
C VAL A 83 8.37 -5.05 -9.64
N ARG A 84 8.29 -4.11 -10.58
CA ARG A 84 8.98 -4.19 -11.88
C ARG A 84 10.50 -4.32 -11.76
N ARG A 85 11.11 -3.69 -10.76
CA ARG A 85 12.54 -3.84 -10.45
C ARG A 85 12.91 -5.14 -9.74
N GLY A 86 11.94 -6.01 -9.47
CA GLY A 86 12.15 -7.30 -8.80
C GLY A 86 12.40 -7.21 -7.28
N ARG A 87 12.29 -6.02 -6.67
CA ARG A 87 12.42 -5.87 -5.21
C ARG A 87 11.25 -6.53 -4.48
N ILE A 88 10.05 -6.40 -5.06
CA ILE A 88 8.86 -7.12 -4.63
C ILE A 88 8.53 -8.12 -5.74
N LYS A 89 8.67 -9.43 -5.48
CA LYS A 89 8.50 -10.44 -6.55
C LYS A 89 7.11 -10.42 -7.19
N ARG A 90 6.06 -10.27 -6.37
CA ARG A 90 4.67 -10.30 -6.81
C ARG A 90 3.75 -9.68 -5.77
N LEU A 91 2.70 -9.00 -6.24
CA LEU A 91 1.54 -8.61 -5.46
C LEU A 91 0.27 -9.21 -6.06
N ALA A 92 -0.67 -9.57 -5.18
CA ALA A 92 -1.94 -10.16 -5.53
C ALA A 92 -3.02 -9.57 -4.61
N LEU A 93 -3.29 -8.28 -4.82
CA LEU A 93 -4.11 -7.47 -3.95
C LEU A 93 -5.56 -7.95 -3.98
N GLU A 94 -6.06 -8.30 -2.81
CA GLU A 94 -7.44 -8.68 -2.56
C GLU A 94 -8.17 -7.57 -1.79
N ARG A 95 -7.45 -6.82 -0.94
CA ARG A 95 -8.05 -5.86 0.00
C ARG A 95 -7.31 -4.53 0.09
N PHE A 96 -8.07 -3.47 0.32
CA PHE A 96 -7.59 -2.15 0.73
C PHE A 96 -8.31 -1.75 2.02
N ASP A 97 -7.56 -1.48 3.09
CA ASP A 97 -8.08 -1.24 4.45
C ASP A 97 -9.03 -2.34 4.97
N GLY A 98 -8.94 -3.54 4.40
CA GLY A 98 -9.79 -4.68 4.74
C GLY A 98 -10.96 -4.91 3.79
N GLU A 99 -11.32 -3.93 2.98
CA GLU A 99 -12.40 -4.02 2.01
C GLU A 99 -11.92 -4.60 0.67
N PRO A 100 -12.77 -5.34 -0.07
CA PRO A 100 -12.43 -5.87 -1.38
C PRO A 100 -11.94 -4.77 -2.33
N VAL A 101 -10.84 -5.01 -3.02
CA VAL A 101 -10.27 -4.02 -3.95
C VAL A 101 -10.96 -4.03 -5.33
N VAL A 102 -11.44 -5.19 -5.77
CA VAL A 102 -12.21 -5.33 -7.02
C VAL A 102 -13.60 -4.74 -6.83
N GLY A 103 -14.02 -3.87 -7.74
CA GLY A 103 -15.26 -3.09 -7.65
C GLY A 103 -15.17 -1.88 -6.71
N SER A 104 -14.00 -1.60 -6.14
CA SER A 104 -13.80 -0.43 -5.26
C SER A 104 -13.39 0.81 -6.04
N ALA A 105 -13.46 1.98 -5.38
CA ALA A 105 -12.95 3.24 -5.92
C ALA A 105 -11.45 3.21 -6.27
N PHE A 106 -10.68 2.28 -5.69
CA PHE A 106 -9.23 2.16 -5.92
C PHE A 106 -8.87 1.28 -7.13
N GLU A 107 -9.83 0.51 -7.66
CA GLU A 107 -9.56 -0.46 -8.73
C GLU A 107 -9.00 0.21 -9.99
N ALA A 108 -9.64 1.28 -10.46
CA ALA A 108 -9.23 2.00 -11.65
C ALA A 108 -7.79 2.50 -11.52
N LEU A 109 -7.45 3.13 -10.40
CA LEU A 109 -6.10 3.62 -10.13
C LEU A 109 -5.06 2.50 -10.09
N LEU A 110 -5.40 1.35 -9.49
CA LEU A 110 -4.49 0.19 -9.46
C LEU A 110 -4.26 -0.40 -10.86
N VAL A 111 -5.30 -0.44 -11.70
CA VAL A 111 -5.17 -0.86 -13.10
C VAL A 111 -4.29 0.10 -13.88
N GLU A 112 -4.47 1.42 -13.71
CA GLU A 112 -3.67 2.46 -14.35
C GLU A 112 -2.17 2.35 -14.01
N VAL A 113 -1.81 2.02 -12.77
CA VAL A 113 -0.40 1.83 -12.39
C VAL A 113 0.16 0.46 -12.79
N GLY A 114 -0.64 -0.38 -13.48
CA GLY A 114 -0.20 -1.58 -14.17
C GLY A 114 -0.67 -2.91 -13.57
N PHE A 115 -1.52 -2.91 -12.53
CA PHE A 115 -2.09 -4.16 -12.03
C PHE A 115 -3.07 -4.76 -13.04
N ARG A 116 -2.99 -6.08 -13.24
CA ARG A 116 -3.94 -6.82 -14.07
C ARG A 116 -5.15 -7.22 -13.24
N GLN A 117 -6.34 -6.91 -13.77
CA GLN A 117 -7.61 -7.27 -13.16
C GLN A 117 -7.86 -8.78 -13.23
N GLY A 118 -8.45 -9.30 -12.16
CA GLY A 118 -8.96 -10.66 -12.07
C GLY A 118 -10.20 -10.70 -11.17
N PRO A 119 -10.92 -11.83 -11.10
CA PRO A 119 -12.27 -11.87 -10.52
C PRO A 119 -12.36 -11.50 -9.02
N ARG A 120 -11.26 -11.66 -8.27
CA ARG A 120 -11.21 -11.39 -6.82
C ARG A 120 -9.96 -10.61 -6.39
N LYS A 121 -9.07 -10.30 -7.34
CA LYS A 121 -7.76 -9.72 -7.03
C LYS A 121 -7.18 -8.97 -8.22
N LEU A 122 -6.36 -7.98 -7.90
CA LEU A 122 -5.52 -7.22 -8.82
C LEU A 122 -4.07 -7.72 -8.67
N THR A 123 -3.42 -8.08 -9.77
CA THR A 123 -2.09 -8.71 -9.71
C THR A 123 -1.02 -7.93 -10.45
N LEU A 124 0.17 -7.87 -9.86
CA LEU A 124 1.37 -7.32 -10.50
C LEU A 124 2.56 -8.23 -10.17
N SER A 125 3.40 -8.49 -11.15
CA SER A 125 4.63 -9.27 -11.00
C SER A 125 5.77 -8.56 -11.73
N ALA A 126 7.01 -8.83 -11.29
CA ALA A 126 8.21 -8.42 -12.02
C ALA A 126 8.21 -8.97 -13.46
#